data_AF-A0A2H6H008-F1
#
_entry.id   AF-A0A2H6H008-F1
#
_cell.length_a   1.000
_cell.length_b   1.000
_cell.length_c   1.000
_cell.angle_alpha   90.00
_cell.angle_beta   90.00
_cell.angle_gamma   90.00
#
_symmetry.space_group_name_H-M   'P 1'
#
loop_
_entity.id
_entity.type
_entity.pdbx_description
1 polymer ?
#
loop_
_entity_poly.entity_id
_entity_poly.type
_entity_poly.pdbx_seq_one_letter_code
_entity_poly.pdbx_strand_id
1 'polypeptide(L)'
;MDFLWHEVSEKEKKDIQKQAKSIMDSFSKKLKKIDKKLKEPLIERPEGEREEGGECNKIDKAIMFENAPEKNSDFIIAERKKW
;
A
#
# COMPACT_ATOMS: atom_id res chain seq x y z
N MET A 1 16.49 -6.21 -3.89
CA MET A 1 15.41 -6.21 -2.88
C MET A 1 15.23 -4.76 -2.50
N ASP A 2 14.55 -3.99 -3.34
CA ASP A 2 14.67 -2.52 -3.34
C ASP A 2 13.43 -1.85 -2.73
N PHE A 3 12.59 -2.64 -2.05
CA PHE A 3 11.36 -2.22 -1.38
C PHE A 3 11.45 -2.31 0.15
N LEU A 4 12.63 -2.66 0.69
CA LEU A 4 12.86 -2.63 2.13
C LEU A 4 13.00 -1.17 2.57
N TRP A 5 12.43 -0.82 3.72
CA TRP A 5 12.55 0.53 4.26
C TRP A 5 14.03 0.91 4.44
N HIS A 6 14.39 2.11 4.02
CA HIS A 6 15.67 2.72 4.32
C HIS A 6 15.49 4.20 4.61
N GLU A 7 16.40 4.76 5.40
CA GLU A 7 16.47 6.19 5.58
C GLU A 7 16.88 6.86 4.26
N VAL A 8 16.09 7.85 3.83
CA VAL A 8 16.31 8.54 2.56
C VAL A 8 17.22 9.73 2.79
N SER A 9 18.37 9.76 2.11
CA SER A 9 19.32 10.87 2.19
C SER A 9 18.77 12.15 1.55
N GLU A 10 19.31 13.32 1.91
CA GLU A 10 18.89 14.60 1.31
C GLU A 10 19.08 14.66 -0.22
N LYS A 11 20.08 13.94 -0.75
CA LYS A 11 20.30 13.83 -2.19
C LYS A 11 19.19 12.99 -2.83
N GLU A 12 18.89 11.83 -2.26
CA GLU A 12 17.81 10.96 -2.75
C GLU A 12 16.44 11.63 -2.66
N LYS A 13 16.16 12.39 -1.58
CA LYS A 13 14.93 13.18 -1.47
C LYS A 13 14.75 14.14 -2.66
N LYS A 14 15.82 14.83 -3.06
CA LYS A 14 15.79 15.74 -4.22
C LYS A 14 15.58 14.99 -5.54
N ASP A 15 16.22 13.83 -5.69
CA ASP A 15 16.07 13.00 -6.89
C ASP A 15 14.65 12.43 -6.99
N ILE A 16 14.10 11.90 -5.89
CA ILE A 16 12.71 11.44 -5.77
C ILE A 16 11.74 12.58 -6.11
N GLN A 17 11.97 13.78 -5.54
CA GLN A 17 11.11 14.94 -5.81
C GLN A 17 11.11 15.32 -7.29
N LYS A 18 12.28 15.29 -7.95
CA LYS A 18 12.41 15.60 -9.38
C LYS A 18 11.71 14.54 -10.23
N GLN A 19 11.86 13.26 -9.90
CA GLN A 19 11.18 12.16 -10.58
C GLN A 19 9.67 12.25 -10.42
N ALA A 20 9.18 12.44 -9.19
CA ALA A 20 7.75 12.60 -8.89
C ALA A 20 7.14 13.77 -9.67
N LYS A 21 7.82 14.93 -9.69
CA LYS A 21 7.38 16.09 -10.47
C LYS A 21 7.29 15.77 -11.96
N SER A 22 8.29 15.11 -12.53
CA SER A 22 8.30 14.69 -13.93
C SER A 22 7.11 13.77 -14.25
N ILE A 23 6.83 12.79 -13.39
CA ILE A 23 5.70 11.87 -13.54
C ILE A 23 4.39 12.65 -13.51
N MET A 24 4.18 13.52 -12.51
CA MET A 24 2.97 14.34 -12.38
C MET A 24 2.77 15.27 -13.58
N ASP A 25 3.83 15.95 -14.03
CA ASP A 25 3.77 16.86 -15.17
C ASP A 25 3.44 16.09 -16.46
N SER A 26 4.07 14.92 -16.67
CA SER A 26 3.80 14.07 -17.83
C SER A 26 2.36 13.53 -17.84
N PHE A 27 1.86 13.15 -16.67
CA PHE A 27 0.49 12.67 -16.48
C PHE A 27 -0.51 13.79 -16.72
N SER A 28 -0.30 14.97 -16.13
CA SER A 28 -1.13 16.16 -16.34
C SER A 28 -1.18 16.58 -17.82
N LYS A 29 -0.03 16.58 -18.51
CA LYS A 29 0.02 16.85 -19.96
C LYS A 29 -0.78 15.84 -20.78
N LYS A 30 -0.77 14.56 -20.40
CA LYS A 30 -1.56 13.51 -21.06
C LYS A 30 -3.06 13.67 -20.76
N LEU A 31 -3.42 13.95 -19.51
CA LEU A 31 -4.81 14.20 -19.11
C LEU A 31 -5.41 15.40 -19.85
N LYS A 32 -4.66 16.49 -20.04
CA LYS A 32 -5.12 17.66 -20.81
C LYS A 32 -5.49 17.35 -22.26
N LYS A 33 -4.97 16.25 -22.83
CA LYS A 33 -5.32 15.81 -24.20
C LYS A 33 -6.65 15.05 -24.25
N ILE A 34 -7.19 14.66 -23.10
CA ILE A 34 -8.48 13.98 -22.99
C ILE A 34 -9.57 15.05 -22.96
N ASP A 35 -10.17 15.31 -24.12
CA ASP A 35 -11.19 16.35 -24.32
C ASP A 35 -12.62 15.89 -23.98
N LYS A 36 -12.76 14.65 -23.50
CA LYS A 36 -14.06 14.03 -23.21
C LYS A 36 -14.22 13.85 -21.71
N LYS A 37 -15.40 14.18 -21.19
CA LYS A 37 -15.86 13.70 -19.87
C LYS A 37 -15.83 12.17 -19.93
N LEU A 38 -14.82 11.58 -19.29
CA LEU A 38 -14.77 10.14 -19.11
C LEU A 38 -15.99 9.77 -18.27
N LYS A 39 -16.81 8.83 -18.77
CA LYS A 39 -17.81 8.20 -17.91
C LYS A 39 -17.04 7.50 -16.79
N GLU A 40 -17.46 7.69 -15.55
CA GLU A 40 -16.89 6.95 -14.44
C GLU A 40 -17.00 5.46 -14.77
N PRO A 41 -15.90 4.68 -14.62
CA PRO A 41 -15.98 3.23 -14.72
C PRO A 41 -16.74 2.73 -13.48
N LEU A 42 -18.07 2.82 -13.54
CA LEU A 42 -18.96 2.26 -12.55
C LEU A 42 -18.99 0.75 -12.77
N ILE A 43 -18.39 0.02 -11.83
CA ILE A 43 -18.64 -1.39 -11.67
C ILE A 43 -19.84 -1.48 -10.74
N GLU A 44 -21.03 -1.68 -11.31
CA GLU A 44 -22.24 -1.95 -10.52
C GLU A 44 -22.04 -3.29 -9.81
N ARG A 45 -22.05 -3.25 -8.48
CA ARG A 45 -22.03 -4.45 -7.64
C ARG A 45 -23.38 -4.54 -6.96
N PRO A 46 -24.11 -5.67 -7.11
CA PRO A 46 -25.42 -5.83 -6.50
C PRO A 46 -25.32 -5.88 -4.97
N GLU A 47 -24.19 -6.39 -4.45
CA GLU A 47 -23.94 -6.60 -3.03
C GLU A 47 -22.49 -6.21 -2.72
N GLY A 48 -22.27 -5.57 -1.56
CA GLY A 48 -20.94 -5.18 -1.05
C GLY A 48 -20.68 -5.69 0.37
N GLU A 49 -21.64 -6.40 0.94
CA GLU A 49 -21.61 -6.88 2.31
C GLU A 49 -21.49 -8.39 2.31
N ARG A 50 -20.88 -8.94 3.36
CA ARG A 50 -20.82 -10.38 3.61
C ARG A 50 -21.72 -10.66 4.79
N GLU A 51 -22.54 -11.71 4.69
CA GLU A 51 -23.31 -12.20 5.83
C GLU A 51 -22.38 -12.48 7.02
N GLU A 52 -22.78 -11.98 8.20
CA GLU A 52 -22.08 -12.28 9.44
C GLU A 52 -22.31 -13.75 9.83
N GLY A 53 -21.27 -14.40 10.34
CA GLY A 53 -21.25 -15.84 10.55
C GLY A 53 -20.46 -16.59 9.46
N GLY A 54 -20.19 -17.86 9.73
CA GLY A 54 -19.32 -18.72 8.92
C GLY A 54 -18.14 -19.28 9.71
N GLU A 55 -17.61 -20.40 9.25
CA GLU A 55 -16.43 -21.01 9.83
C GLU A 55 -15.18 -20.19 9.49
N CYS A 56 -14.40 -19.83 10.51
CA CYS A 56 -13.10 -19.21 10.31
C CYS A 56 -12.06 -20.32 10.12
N ASN A 57 -11.29 -20.24 9.03
CA ASN A 57 -10.14 -21.11 8.85
C ASN A 57 -9.15 -20.89 10.00
N LYS A 58 -8.63 -22.00 10.55
CA LYS A 58 -7.56 -21.92 11.54
C LYS A 58 -6.33 -21.32 10.89
N ILE A 59 -5.81 -20.25 11.48
CA ILE A 59 -4.56 -19.63 11.05
C ILE A 59 -3.40 -20.44 11.64
N ASP A 60 -2.47 -20.85 10.78
CA ASP A 60 -1.19 -21.40 11.23
C ASP A 60 -0.34 -20.27 11.82
N LYS A 61 -0.07 -20.34 13.13
CA LYS A 61 0.75 -19.35 13.84
C LYS A 61 2.16 -19.25 13.27
N ALA A 62 2.75 -20.35 12.82
CA ALA A 62 4.10 -20.36 12.28
C ALA A 62 4.17 -19.55 10.99
N ILE A 63 3.22 -19.78 10.07
CA ILE A 63 3.09 -19.02 8.81
C ILE A 63 2.81 -17.55 9.11
N MET A 64 1.89 -17.26 10.05
CA MET A 64 1.52 -15.90 10.40
C MET A 64 2.72 -15.05 10.85
N PHE A 65 3.60 -15.63 11.66
CA PHE A 65 4.74 -14.90 12.20
C PHE A 65 6.00 -15.04 11.35
N GLU A 66 6.10 -15.96 10.39
CA GLU A 66 7.33 -16.27 9.64
C GLU A 66 8.07 -15.03 9.14
N ASN A 67 7.34 -14.09 8.54
CA ASN A 67 7.88 -12.87 7.92
C ASN A 67 8.06 -11.68 8.88
N ALA A 68 7.72 -11.82 10.18
CA ALA A 68 7.89 -10.72 11.13
C ALA A 68 9.38 -10.54 11.51
N PRO A 69 9.90 -9.29 11.52
CA PRO A 69 11.30 -9.01 11.77
C PRO A 69 11.74 -9.36 13.20
N GLU A 70 10.89 -9.06 14.19
CA GLU A 70 11.08 -9.45 15.59
C GLU A 70 9.78 -10.08 16.11
N LYS A 71 9.89 -11.26 16.73
CA LYS A 71 8.73 -12.04 17.19
C LYS A 71 9.12 -13.02 18.28
N ASN A 72 8.12 -13.48 19.01
CA ASN A 72 8.13 -14.71 19.77
C ASN A 72 7.12 -15.70 19.15
N SER A 73 6.95 -16.89 19.73
CA SER A 73 5.97 -17.91 19.34
C SER A 73 4.54 -17.41 19.26
N ASP A 74 4.20 -16.36 20.02
CA ASP A 74 2.82 -15.92 20.22
C ASP A 74 2.55 -14.46 19.86
N PHE A 75 3.58 -13.63 19.64
CA PHE A 75 3.38 -12.20 19.33
C PHE A 75 4.56 -11.59 18.58
N ILE A 76 4.27 -10.51 17.83
CA ILE A 76 5.25 -9.66 17.17
C ILE A 76 5.79 -8.65 18.17
N ILE A 77 7.10 -8.48 18.21
CA ILE A 77 7.78 -7.50 19.06
C ILE A 77 7.95 -6.22 18.25
N ALA A 78 7.55 -5.10 18.84
CA ALA A 78 7.67 -3.78 18.23
C ALA A 78 8.13 -2.76 19.28
N GLU A 79 8.71 -1.67 18.81
CA GLU A 79 9.13 -0.57 19.69
C GLU A 79 7.94 0.00 20.47
N ARG A 80 8.13 0.21 21.78
CA ARG A 80 7.18 0.96 22.60
C ARG A 80 7.23 2.43 22.20
N LYS A 81 6.30 2.90 21.37
CA LYS A 81 6.20 4.32 21.05
C LYS A 81 5.55 5.12 22.19
N LYS A 82 6.25 6.17 22.64
CA LYS A 82 5.63 7.47 22.94
C LYS A 82 5.02 7.94 21.63
N TRP A 83 3.70 7.83 21.50
CA TRP A 83 2.95 8.43 20.40
C TRP A 83 2.99 9.96 20.53
#